data_AF-A0A1S3TC68-F1
#
_entry.id   AF-A0A1S3TC68-F1
#
_cell.length_a   1.000
_cell.length_b   1.000
_cell.length_c   1.000
_cell.angle_alpha   90.00
_cell.angle_beta   90.00
_cell.angle_gamma   90.00
#
_symmetry.space_group_name_H-M   'P 1'
#
loop_
_entity.id
_entity.type
_entity.pdbx_description
1 polymer ?
#
loop_
_entity_poly.entity_id
_entity_poly.type
_entity_poly.pdbx_seq_one_letter_code
_entity_poly.pdbx_strand_id
1 'polypeptide(L)'
;MILVIDLILHKPKAYRHLLHNVINQKTMKFQGLLWKLAIVFLLFEAHRCLILESGKGKTGSSMSFSSLVSICLKVLADVLFGNFMFLLTFFFMIKIFFHVSITISRRIDLLLILMISSYFKIFLVAMMVWEFPSSVIFIIELFCLSSNAVALKVMTESTMSRCVWTCFFAYAIKFLVTQILELILLGQLMQGWSQISSSFLKSA
;
A
#
# COMPACT_ATOMS: atom_id res chain seq x y z
N MET A 1 12.64 -19.62 -10.44
CA MET A 1 13.58 -18.56 -10.87
C MET A 1 13.12 -17.86 -12.14
N ILE A 2 12.92 -18.59 -13.25
CA ILE A 2 12.45 -18.01 -14.54
C ILE A 2 11.12 -17.25 -14.42
N LEU A 3 10.16 -17.77 -13.65
CA LEU A 3 8.85 -17.12 -13.43
C LEU A 3 8.94 -15.74 -12.76
N VAL A 4 9.91 -15.55 -11.85
CA VAL A 4 10.14 -14.27 -11.16
C VAL A 4 10.79 -13.27 -12.10
N ILE A 5 11.75 -13.74 -12.92
CA ILE A 5 12.41 -12.93 -13.95
C ILE A 5 11.38 -12.48 -15.00
N ASP A 6 10.51 -13.36 -15.47
CA ASP A 6 9.45 -13.01 -16.43
C ASP A 6 8.39 -12.08 -15.83
N LEU A 7 8.14 -12.17 -14.51
CA LEU A 7 7.29 -11.23 -13.78
C LEU A 7 7.93 -9.84 -13.74
N ILE A 8 9.22 -9.76 -13.38
CA ILE A 8 10.03 -8.53 -13.36
C ILE A 8 10.10 -7.90 -14.76
N LEU A 9 10.20 -8.72 -15.81
CA LEU A 9 10.15 -8.30 -17.22
C LEU A 9 8.74 -7.93 -17.71
N HIS A 10 7.72 -7.90 -16.85
CA HIS A 10 6.34 -7.57 -17.19
C HIS A 10 5.76 -8.41 -18.35
N LYS A 11 6.21 -9.67 -18.51
CA LYS A 11 5.72 -10.54 -19.57
C LYS A 11 4.31 -11.04 -19.21
N PRO A 12 3.28 -10.77 -20.04
CA PRO A 12 1.90 -11.20 -19.75
C PRO A 12 1.75 -12.72 -19.69
N LYS A 13 2.65 -13.47 -20.38
CA LYS A 13 2.68 -14.94 -20.36
C LYS A 13 2.96 -15.51 -18.96
N ALA A 14 3.82 -14.87 -18.17
CA ALA A 14 4.12 -15.29 -16.81
C ALA A 14 2.95 -15.05 -15.86
N TYR A 15 2.29 -13.90 -15.97
CA TYR A 15 1.04 -13.65 -15.24
C TYR A 15 -0.02 -14.69 -15.58
N ARG A 16 -0.20 -15.02 -16.86
CA ARG A 16 -1.19 -16.03 -17.28
C ARG A 16 -0.88 -17.41 -16.70
N HIS A 17 0.38 -17.83 -16.70
CA HIS A 17 0.77 -19.10 -16.09
C HIS A 17 0.60 -19.10 -14.56
N LEU A 18 0.98 -18.02 -13.88
CA LEU A 18 0.80 -17.91 -12.42
C LEU A 18 -0.70 -17.90 -12.04
N LEU A 19 -1.50 -17.12 -12.77
CA LEU A 19 -2.95 -16.97 -12.56
C LEU A 19 -3.73 -18.24 -12.90
N HIS A 20 -3.51 -18.83 -14.07
CA HIS A 20 -4.30 -19.99 -14.50
C HIS A 20 -3.75 -21.33 -14.00
N ASN A 21 -2.43 -21.54 -13.95
CA ASN A 21 -1.90 -22.85 -13.53
C ASN A 21 -1.65 -22.93 -12.03
N VAL A 22 -1.22 -21.86 -11.35
CA VAL A 22 -0.87 -21.93 -9.92
C VAL A 22 -2.04 -21.50 -9.02
N ILE A 23 -2.79 -20.45 -9.40
CA ILE A 23 -3.89 -19.92 -8.60
C ILE A 23 -5.18 -20.75 -8.81
N ASN A 24 -5.55 -21.10 -10.05
CA ASN A 24 -6.77 -21.87 -10.32
C ASN A 24 -6.75 -23.31 -9.74
N GLN A 25 -5.57 -23.93 -9.64
CA GLN A 25 -5.40 -25.32 -9.19
C GLN A 25 -5.41 -25.46 -7.64
N LYS A 26 -5.33 -24.35 -6.89
CA LYS A 26 -5.12 -24.35 -5.43
C LYS A 26 -6.20 -23.61 -4.63
N THR A 27 -7.31 -23.22 -5.25
CA THR A 27 -8.43 -22.43 -4.68
C THR A 27 -8.93 -22.88 -3.30
N MET A 28 -8.76 -24.16 -2.93
CA MET A 28 -9.11 -24.70 -1.60
C MET A 28 -8.07 -24.46 -0.48
N LYS A 29 -6.79 -24.15 -0.79
CA LYS A 29 -5.71 -23.89 0.20
C LYS A 29 -5.36 -22.40 0.38
N PHE A 30 -6.03 -21.50 -0.33
CA PHE A 30 -5.63 -20.08 -0.42
C PHE A 30 -6.02 -19.20 0.77
N GLN A 31 -7.00 -19.58 1.59
CA GLN A 31 -7.36 -18.78 2.78
C GLN A 31 -6.19 -18.65 3.76
N GLY A 32 -5.40 -19.74 3.91
CA GLY A 32 -4.17 -19.74 4.71
C GLY A 32 -3.01 -18.94 4.09
N LEU A 33 -3.03 -18.69 2.78
CA LEU A 33 -2.01 -17.88 2.10
C LEU A 33 -2.35 -16.39 2.13
N LEU A 34 -3.64 -16.05 2.02
CA LEU A 34 -4.13 -14.67 2.01
C LEU A 34 -3.72 -13.89 3.25
N TRP A 35 -3.97 -14.44 4.44
CA TRP A 35 -3.62 -13.73 5.68
C TRP A 35 -2.10 -13.54 5.82
N LYS A 36 -1.30 -14.52 5.36
CA LYS A 36 0.17 -14.41 5.34
C LYS A 36 0.63 -13.30 4.41
N LEU A 37 0.10 -13.26 3.19
CA LEU A 37 0.39 -12.20 2.22
C LEU A 37 -0.10 -10.84 2.72
N ALA A 38 -1.25 -10.77 3.39
CA ALA A 38 -1.76 -9.54 3.99
C ALA A 38 -0.81 -9.00 5.07
N ILE A 39 -0.29 -9.87 5.95
CA ILE A 39 0.70 -9.46 6.96
C ILE A 39 1.97 -8.92 6.29
N VAL A 40 2.51 -9.65 5.31
CA VAL A 40 3.72 -9.22 4.58
C VAL A 40 3.49 -7.89 3.86
N PHE A 41 2.32 -7.71 3.25
CA PHE A 41 1.95 -6.47 2.58
C PHE A 41 1.84 -5.30 3.57
N LEU A 42 1.22 -5.50 4.74
CA LEU A 42 1.13 -4.48 5.79
C LEU A 42 2.52 -4.13 6.36
N LEU A 43 3.41 -5.11 6.50
CA LEU A 43 4.79 -4.88 6.95
C LEU A 43 5.55 -3.96 5.98
N PHE A 44 5.44 -4.18 4.67
CA PHE A 44 6.07 -3.29 3.69
C PHE A 44 5.50 -1.87 3.73
N GLU A 45 4.19 -1.74 3.97
CA GLU A 45 3.53 -0.44 4.10
C GLU A 45 3.96 0.30 5.38
N ALA A 46 4.05 -0.41 6.50
CA ALA A 46 4.57 0.14 7.75
C ALA A 46 6.03 0.58 7.58
N HIS A 47 6.85 -0.24 6.91
CA HIS A 47 8.24 0.10 6.64
C HIS A 47 8.35 1.36 5.77
N ARG A 48 7.54 1.50 4.72
CA ARG A 48 7.45 2.72 3.91
C ARG A 48 7.13 3.95 4.76
N CYS A 49 6.12 3.87 5.61
CA CYS A 49 5.73 4.96 6.51
C CYS A 49 6.85 5.33 7.48
N LEU A 50 7.59 4.34 8.00
CA LEU A 50 8.74 4.58 8.87
C LEU A 50 9.88 5.30 8.14
N ILE A 51 10.22 4.91 6.92
CA ILE A 51 11.25 5.61 6.12
C ILE A 51 10.84 7.07 5.88
N LEU A 52 9.57 7.30 5.54
CA LEU A 52 9.04 8.65 5.30
C LEU A 52 9.02 9.51 6.56
N GLU A 53 8.69 8.95 7.72
CA GLU A 53 8.72 9.68 9.00
C GLU A 53 10.17 9.97 9.45
N SER A 54 11.09 9.03 9.23
CA SER A 54 12.52 9.21 9.54
C SER A 54 13.16 10.32 8.71
N GLY A 55 12.79 10.43 7.42
CA GLY A 55 13.27 11.50 6.53
C GLY A 55 12.82 12.91 6.93
N LYS A 56 11.80 13.06 7.80
CA LYS A 56 11.32 14.38 8.28
C LYS A 56 12.16 14.97 9.42
N GLY A 57 13.29 14.34 9.78
CA GLY A 57 14.25 14.89 10.75
C GLY A 57 13.82 14.80 12.22
N LYS A 58 12.73 14.09 12.54
CA LYS A 58 12.20 13.97 13.92
C LYS A 58 12.90 12.89 14.77
N THR A 59 13.73 12.04 14.17
CA THR A 59 14.29 10.83 14.81
C THR A 59 15.67 11.05 15.46
N GLY A 60 16.16 12.29 15.53
CA GLY A 60 17.53 12.59 15.99
C GLY A 60 17.75 12.75 17.50
N SER A 61 16.73 12.66 18.35
CA SER A 61 16.88 12.82 19.81
C SER A 61 16.45 11.59 20.59
N SER A 62 17.02 11.42 21.79
CA SER A 62 16.68 10.38 22.78
C SER A 62 15.16 10.26 22.97
N MET A 63 14.53 9.39 22.18
CA MET A 63 13.09 9.21 22.18
C MET A 63 12.68 8.43 23.43
N SER A 64 11.82 9.03 24.25
CA SER A 64 11.19 8.33 25.37
C SER A 64 10.27 7.22 24.84
N PHE A 65 10.05 6.17 25.65
CA PHE A 65 9.12 5.08 25.28
C PHE A 65 7.73 5.59 24.87
N SER A 66 7.23 6.65 25.52
CA SER A 66 5.95 7.29 25.17
C SER A 66 5.95 7.84 23.73
N SER A 67 7.04 8.47 23.30
CA SER A 67 7.18 8.98 21.94
C SER A 67 7.24 7.87 20.89
N LEU A 68 7.90 6.74 21.20
CA LEU A 68 7.95 5.57 20.32
C LEU A 68 6.57 4.91 20.16
N VAL A 69 5.81 4.77 21.25
CA VAL A 69 4.44 4.22 21.22
C VAL A 69 3.52 5.10 20.39
N SER A 70 3.62 6.43 20.54
CA SER A 70 2.82 7.38 19.75
C SER A 70 3.15 7.30 18.26
N ILE A 71 4.44 7.18 17.89
CA ILE A 71 4.87 6.99 16.50
C ILE A 71 4.35 5.66 15.95
N CYS A 72 4.46 4.57 16.72
CA CYS A 72 3.98 3.26 16.31
C CYS A 72 2.46 3.27 16.06
N LEU A 73 1.70 3.88 16.95
CA LEU A 73 0.24 3.99 16.82
C LEU A 73 -0.15 4.85 15.61
N LYS A 74 0.56 5.96 15.36
CA LYS A 74 0.39 6.81 14.18
C LYS A 74 0.65 6.01 12.90
N VAL A 75 1.81 5.36 12.79
CA VAL A 75 2.18 4.53 11.63
C VAL A 75 1.14 3.43 11.40
N LEU A 76 0.70 2.76 12.47
CA LEU A 76 -0.32 1.71 12.38
C LEU A 76 -1.66 2.27 11.85
N ALA A 77 -2.10 3.42 12.36
CA ALA A 77 -3.33 4.07 11.89
C ALA A 77 -3.22 4.49 10.43
N ASP A 78 -2.11 5.11 10.02
CA ASP A 78 -1.85 5.55 8.65
C ASP A 78 -1.85 4.36 7.67
N VAL A 79 -1.20 3.25 8.07
CA VAL A 79 -1.12 2.02 7.26
C VAL A 79 -2.49 1.37 7.13
N LEU A 80 -3.23 1.19 8.23
CA LEU A 80 -4.53 0.54 8.18
C LEU A 80 -5.54 1.37 7.38
N PHE A 81 -5.63 2.67 7.66
CA PHE A 81 -6.59 3.56 7.01
C PHE A 81 -6.27 3.75 5.53
N GLY A 82 -5.00 4.00 5.19
CA GLY A 82 -4.57 4.15 3.79
C GLY A 82 -4.82 2.89 2.97
N ASN A 83 -4.54 1.70 3.52
CA ASN A 83 -4.80 0.44 2.81
C ASN A 83 -6.30 0.10 2.72
N PHE A 84 -7.09 0.44 3.74
CA PHE A 84 -8.54 0.28 3.68
C PHE A 84 -9.15 1.14 2.56
N MET A 85 -8.79 2.42 2.49
CA MET A 85 -9.27 3.33 1.45
C MET A 85 -8.80 2.90 0.06
N PHE A 86 -7.55 2.44 -0.07
CA PHE A 86 -7.02 1.86 -1.31
C PHE A 86 -7.88 0.70 -1.82
N LEU A 87 -8.17 -0.28 -0.95
CA LEU A 87 -8.97 -1.44 -1.32
C LEU A 87 -10.40 -1.05 -1.69
N LEU A 88 -11.01 -0.13 -0.93
CA LEU A 88 -12.35 0.37 -1.19
C LEU A 88 -12.43 1.05 -2.57
N THR A 89 -11.50 1.95 -2.88
CA THR A 89 -11.42 2.60 -4.20
C THR A 89 -11.15 1.59 -5.31
N PHE A 90 -10.25 0.63 -5.09
CA PHE A 90 -9.94 -0.40 -6.09
C PHE A 90 -11.17 -1.24 -6.45
N PHE A 91 -11.90 -1.75 -5.46
CA PHE A 91 -13.12 -2.53 -5.71
C PHE A 91 -14.24 -1.67 -6.34
N PHE A 92 -14.37 -0.42 -5.93
CA PHE A 92 -15.33 0.52 -6.52
C PHE A 92 -15.02 0.79 -8.00
N MET A 93 -13.76 1.07 -8.32
CA MET A 93 -13.30 1.29 -9.69
C MET A 93 -13.46 0.04 -10.56
N ILE A 94 -13.20 -1.16 -10.02
CA ILE A 94 -13.49 -2.41 -10.73
C ILE A 94 -14.97 -2.52 -11.08
N LYS A 95 -15.86 -2.21 -10.13
CA LYS A 95 -17.30 -2.26 -10.37
C LYS A 95 -17.73 -1.31 -11.48
N ILE A 96 -17.18 -0.09 -11.50
CA ILE A 96 -17.49 0.95 -12.51
C ILE A 96 -16.92 0.57 -13.88
N PHE A 97 -15.61 0.33 -13.99
CA PHE A 97 -14.94 0.18 -15.28
C PHE A 97 -15.22 -1.15 -15.97
N PHE A 98 -15.53 -2.19 -15.20
CA PHE A 98 -15.72 -3.54 -15.74
C PHE A 98 -17.19 -3.96 -15.77
N HIS A 99 -18.09 -3.18 -15.15
CA HIS A 99 -19.53 -3.47 -15.09
C HIS A 99 -19.83 -4.93 -14.68
N VAL A 100 -19.01 -5.50 -13.79
CA VAL A 100 -19.20 -6.88 -13.33
C VAL A 100 -19.77 -6.90 -11.91
N SER A 101 -20.84 -7.67 -11.71
CA SER A 101 -21.29 -8.08 -10.38
C SER A 101 -20.21 -8.97 -9.74
N ILE A 102 -19.57 -8.45 -8.69
CA ILE A 102 -18.43 -9.14 -8.09
C ILE A 102 -18.92 -10.14 -7.04
N THR A 103 -18.88 -11.43 -7.39
CA THR A 103 -19.09 -12.52 -6.43
C THR A 103 -18.02 -12.50 -5.33
N ILE A 104 -18.35 -12.99 -4.12
CA ILE A 104 -17.43 -13.02 -2.97
C ILE A 104 -16.13 -13.78 -3.30
N SER A 105 -16.17 -14.95 -3.96
CA SER A 105 -14.93 -15.66 -4.32
C SER A 105 -14.07 -14.84 -5.27
N ARG A 106 -14.69 -14.18 -6.25
CA ARG A 106 -13.98 -13.33 -7.22
C ARG A 106 -13.30 -12.13 -6.57
N ARG A 107 -13.90 -11.55 -5.51
CA ARG A 107 -13.25 -10.50 -4.69
C ARG A 107 -11.99 -11.01 -4.00
N ILE A 108 -12.04 -12.23 -3.46
CA ILE A 108 -10.92 -12.86 -2.78
C ILE A 108 -9.78 -13.15 -3.77
N ASP A 109 -10.12 -13.63 -4.97
CA ASP A 109 -9.14 -13.85 -6.04
C ASP A 109 -8.49 -12.52 -6.49
N LEU A 110 -9.30 -11.48 -6.73
CA LEU A 110 -8.83 -10.13 -7.06
C LEU A 110 -7.86 -9.58 -6.00
N LEU A 111 -8.20 -9.74 -4.71
CA LEU A 111 -7.36 -9.31 -3.60
C LEU A 111 -6.04 -10.07 -3.54
N LEU A 112 -6.10 -11.40 -3.67
CA LEU A 112 -4.91 -12.25 -3.69
C LEU A 112 -3.95 -11.82 -4.79
N ILE A 113 -4.48 -11.62 -6.00
CA ILE A 113 -3.71 -11.27 -7.18
C ILE A 113 -3.05 -9.90 -7.00
N LEU A 114 -3.79 -8.93 -6.46
CA LEU A 114 -3.28 -7.61 -6.12
C LEU A 114 -2.12 -7.67 -5.11
N MET A 115 -2.23 -8.52 -4.08
CA MET A 115 -1.16 -8.70 -3.09
C MET A 115 0.08 -9.34 -3.73
N ILE A 116 -0.10 -10.35 -4.59
CA ILE A 116 1.00 -11.04 -5.28
C ILE A 116 1.67 -10.11 -6.29
N SER A 117 0.92 -9.33 -7.05
CA SER A 117 1.47 -8.39 -8.04
C SER A 117 2.21 -7.21 -7.39
N SER A 118 2.05 -7.00 -6.09
CA SER A 118 2.78 -5.97 -5.33
C SER A 118 4.18 -6.42 -4.86
N TYR A 119 4.78 -7.43 -5.49
CA TYR A 119 6.10 -7.99 -5.11
C TYR A 119 7.26 -6.99 -5.20
N PHE A 120 7.15 -5.94 -6.03
CA PHE A 120 8.16 -4.88 -6.11
C PHE A 120 8.38 -4.16 -4.76
N LYS A 121 7.45 -4.26 -3.81
CA LYS A 121 7.64 -3.73 -2.45
C LYS A 121 8.81 -4.37 -1.69
N ILE A 122 9.27 -5.55 -2.10
CA ILE A 122 10.48 -6.18 -1.54
C ILE A 122 11.70 -5.26 -1.71
N PHE A 123 11.75 -4.41 -2.74
CA PHE A 123 12.83 -3.43 -2.91
C PHE A 123 12.88 -2.37 -1.81
N LEU A 124 11.82 -2.18 -1.02
CA LEU A 124 11.88 -1.34 0.17
C LEU A 124 12.87 -1.90 1.21
N VAL A 125 13.10 -3.21 1.26
CA VAL A 125 14.11 -3.81 2.15
C VAL A 125 15.52 -3.37 1.76
N ALA A 126 15.78 -3.15 0.47
CA ALA A 126 17.08 -2.65 0.02
C ALA A 126 17.36 -1.23 0.55
N MET A 127 16.31 -0.44 0.81
CA MET A 127 16.42 0.89 1.44
C MET A 127 16.87 0.83 2.90
N MET A 128 16.77 -0.32 3.59
CA MET A 128 17.36 -0.48 4.92
C MET A 128 18.89 -0.66 4.87
N VAL A 129 19.38 -1.29 3.80
CA VAL A 129 20.80 -1.63 3.65
C VAL A 129 21.57 -0.48 3.01
N TRP A 130 20.92 0.24 2.08
CA TRP A 130 21.52 1.29 1.28
C TRP A 130 20.83 2.63 1.52
N GLU A 131 21.64 3.69 1.66
CA GLU A 131 21.17 5.07 1.79
C GLU A 131 20.66 5.61 0.45
N PHE A 132 19.40 5.29 0.15
CA PHE A 132 18.70 5.82 -1.02
C PHE A 132 17.80 7.01 -0.63
N PRO A 133 17.64 8.00 -1.52
CA PRO A 133 16.71 9.10 -1.28
C PRO A 133 15.26 8.59 -1.24
N SER A 134 14.41 9.27 -0.46
CA SER A 134 12.98 8.92 -0.30
C SER A 134 12.19 8.93 -1.61
N SER A 135 12.70 9.58 -2.66
CA SER A 135 12.13 9.56 -4.02
C SER A 135 12.10 8.16 -4.65
N VAL A 136 12.98 7.24 -4.23
CA VAL A 136 12.97 5.84 -4.71
C VAL A 136 11.68 5.12 -4.33
N ILE A 137 11.02 5.50 -3.23
CA ILE A 137 9.71 4.96 -2.83
C ILE A 137 8.67 5.20 -3.93
N PHE A 138 8.66 6.39 -4.53
CA PHE A 138 7.74 6.72 -5.62
C PHE A 138 7.98 5.85 -6.87
N ILE A 139 9.26 5.58 -7.18
CA ILE A 139 9.63 4.69 -8.29
C ILE A 139 9.14 3.26 -8.04
N ILE A 140 9.34 2.73 -6.83
CA ILE A 140 8.85 1.40 -6.44
C ILE A 140 7.32 1.34 -6.55
N GLU A 141 6.62 2.39 -6.12
CA GLU A 141 5.16 2.47 -6.23
C GLU A 141 4.66 2.50 -7.68
N LEU A 142 5.37 3.20 -8.57
CA LEU A 142 5.06 3.21 -10.00
C LEU A 142 5.24 1.82 -10.63
N PHE A 143 6.28 1.07 -10.23
CA PHE A 143 6.46 -0.33 -10.63
C PHE A 143 5.36 -1.24 -10.06
N CYS A 144 4.97 -1.07 -8.79
CA CYS A 144 3.82 -1.78 -8.24
C CYS A 144 2.53 -1.47 -8.99
N LEU A 145 2.27 -0.20 -9.31
CA LEU A 145 1.07 0.23 -10.05
C LEU A 145 1.00 -0.43 -11.43
N SER A 146 2.12 -0.40 -12.17
CA SER A 146 2.18 -0.98 -13.51
C SER A 146 2.05 -2.51 -13.49
N SER A 147 2.70 -3.18 -12.52
CA SER A 147 2.52 -4.62 -12.27
C SER A 147 1.06 -4.98 -11.95
N ASN A 148 0.42 -4.20 -11.07
CA ASN A 148 -0.98 -4.39 -10.69
C ASN A 148 -1.93 -4.21 -11.89
N ALA A 149 -1.64 -3.25 -12.77
CA ALA A 149 -2.42 -3.03 -13.99
C ALA A 149 -2.31 -4.22 -14.97
N VAL A 150 -1.10 -4.78 -15.15
CA VAL A 150 -0.89 -5.99 -15.98
C VAL A 150 -1.60 -7.19 -15.36
N ALA A 151 -1.49 -7.39 -14.06
CA ALA A 151 -2.15 -8.48 -13.35
C ALA A 151 -3.67 -8.39 -13.48
N LEU A 152 -4.22 -7.19 -13.28
CA LEU A 152 -5.65 -6.92 -13.45
C LEU A 152 -6.09 -7.23 -14.88
N LYS A 153 -5.36 -6.75 -15.89
CA LYS A 153 -5.65 -7.04 -17.31
C LYS A 153 -5.72 -8.54 -17.60
N VAL A 154 -4.79 -9.34 -17.07
CA VAL A 154 -4.76 -10.78 -17.34
C VAL A 154 -5.94 -11.51 -16.68
N MET A 155 -6.42 -11.02 -15.54
CA MET A 155 -7.56 -11.62 -14.84
C MET A 155 -8.92 -11.21 -15.40
N THR A 156 -9.08 -9.95 -15.82
CA THR A 156 -10.37 -9.40 -16.27
C THR A 156 -10.50 -9.33 -17.79
N GLU A 157 -9.45 -9.68 -18.53
CA GLU A 157 -9.38 -9.69 -20.00
C GLU A 157 -9.79 -8.36 -20.67
N SER A 158 -9.70 -7.24 -19.95
CA SER A 158 -10.10 -5.93 -20.47
C SER A 158 -9.00 -5.21 -21.24
N THR A 159 -9.34 -4.02 -21.74
CA THR A 159 -8.37 -3.07 -22.30
C THR A 159 -7.38 -2.60 -21.22
N MET A 160 -6.11 -2.41 -21.63
CA MET A 160 -5.04 -1.98 -20.72
C MET A 160 -5.32 -0.61 -20.10
N SER A 161 -5.95 0.30 -20.85
CA SER A 161 -6.29 1.64 -20.37
C SER A 161 -7.21 1.60 -19.14
N ARG A 162 -8.24 0.75 -19.14
CA ARG A 162 -9.16 0.60 -18.00
C ARG A 162 -8.45 0.07 -16.76
N CYS A 163 -7.51 -0.87 -16.93
CA CYS A 163 -6.71 -1.41 -15.83
C CYS A 163 -5.78 -0.36 -15.23
N VAL A 164 -5.08 0.40 -16.10
CA VAL A 164 -4.19 1.49 -15.68
C VAL A 164 -4.96 2.56 -14.91
N TRP A 165 -6.11 3.01 -15.43
CA TRP A 165 -6.95 4.00 -14.74
C TRP A 165 -7.46 3.50 -13.39
N THR A 166 -7.94 2.26 -13.33
CA THR A 166 -8.40 1.63 -12.08
C THR A 166 -7.30 1.63 -11.01
N CYS A 167 -6.10 1.18 -11.37
CA CYS A 167 -4.97 1.17 -10.45
C CYS A 167 -4.54 2.60 -10.08
N PHE A 168 -4.42 3.49 -11.05
CA PHE A 168 -4.02 4.88 -10.83
C PHE A 168 -4.93 5.59 -9.84
N PHE A 169 -6.26 5.49 -10.00
CA PHE A 169 -7.20 6.09 -9.05
C PHE A 169 -7.07 5.51 -7.64
N ALA A 170 -6.89 4.20 -7.51
CA ALA A 170 -6.70 3.58 -6.19
C ALA A 170 -5.44 4.11 -5.48
N TYR A 171 -4.31 4.18 -6.19
CA TYR A 171 -3.07 4.74 -5.65
C TYR A 171 -3.17 6.24 -5.37
N ALA A 172 -3.82 7.01 -6.25
CA ALA A 172 -4.01 8.45 -6.07
C ALA A 172 -4.86 8.76 -4.84
N ILE A 173 -5.97 8.05 -4.64
CA ILE A 173 -6.81 8.22 -3.44
C ILE A 173 -6.04 7.81 -2.18
N LYS A 174 -5.28 6.70 -2.22
CA LYS A 174 -4.43 6.30 -1.10
C LYS A 174 -3.45 7.41 -0.72
N PHE A 175 -2.74 7.96 -1.71
CA PHE A 175 -1.81 9.06 -1.50
C PHE A 175 -2.50 10.29 -0.89
N LEU A 176 -3.63 10.72 -1.47
CA LEU A 176 -4.40 11.86 -0.97
C LEU A 176 -4.87 11.65 0.48
N VAL A 177 -5.39 10.47 0.80
CA VAL A 177 -5.85 10.13 2.15
C VAL A 177 -4.70 10.18 3.15
N THR A 178 -3.54 9.62 2.82
CA THR A 178 -2.37 9.67 3.71
C THR A 178 -1.91 11.11 3.94
N GLN A 179 -1.88 11.94 2.89
CA GLN A 179 -1.53 13.36 3.02
C GLN A 179 -2.54 14.14 3.88
N ILE A 180 -3.83 13.90 3.69
CA ILE A 180 -4.90 14.54 4.48
C ILE A 180 -4.80 14.14 5.95
N LEU A 181 -4.56 12.85 6.23
CA LEU A 181 -4.44 12.34 7.59
C LEU A 181 -3.25 12.98 8.31
N GLU A 182 -2.11 13.15 7.63
CA GLU A 182 -0.98 13.91 8.16
C GLU A 182 -1.33 15.37 8.46
N LEU A 183 -2.08 16.04 7.58
CA LEU A 183 -2.48 17.43 7.75
C LEU A 183 -3.43 17.61 8.94
N ILE A 184 -4.41 16.71 9.10
CA ILE A 184 -5.36 16.71 10.21
C ILE A 184 -4.62 16.50 11.53
N LEU A 185 -3.70 15.52 11.57
CA LEU A 185 -2.91 15.23 12.77
C LEU A 185 -2.03 16.42 13.16
N LEU A 186 -1.38 17.08 12.18
CA LEU A 186 -0.59 18.28 12.41
C LEU A 186 -1.45 19.44 12.93
N GLY A 187 -2.64 19.63 12.36
CA GLY A 187 -3.59 20.65 12.80
C GLY A 187 -4.06 20.45 14.25
N GLN A 188 -4.33 19.22 14.67
CA GLN A 188 -4.70 18.90 16.05
C GLN A 188 -3.53 19.15 17.03
N LEU A 189 -2.30 18.87 16.60
CA LEU A 189 -1.10 19.08 17.42
C LEU A 189 -0.82 20.57 17.62
N MET A 190 -1.02 21.39 16.58
CA MET A 190 -0.92 22.85 16.67
C MET A 190 -2.01 23.45 17.58
N GLN A 191 -3.24 22.95 17.50
CA GLN A 191 -4.32 23.38 18.39
C GLN A 191 -4.04 23.03 19.86
N GLY A 192 -3.54 21.83 20.14
CA GLY A 192 -3.13 21.41 21.48
C GLY A 192 -2.00 22.28 22.05
N TRP A 193 -1.01 22.65 21.23
CA TRP A 193 0.05 23.59 21.63
C TRP A 193 -0.48 25.01 21.91
N SER A 194 -1.43 25.50 21.12
CA SER A 194 -2.05 26.81 21.37
C SER A 194 -2.84 26.86 22.69
N GLN A 195 -3.48 25.75 23.07
CA GLN A 195 -4.21 25.65 24.34
C GLN A 195 -3.27 25.56 25.55
N ILE A 196 -2.13 24.86 25.42
CA ILE A 196 -1.10 24.81 26.47
C ILE A 196 -0.40 26.16 26.62
N SER A 197 -0.10 26.85 25.52
CA SER A 197 0.51 28.18 25.58
C SER A 197 -0.42 29.23 26.20
N SER A 198 -1.72 29.13 25.97
CA SER A 198 -2.72 30.07 26.52
C SER A 198 -3.09 29.78 27.98
N SER A 199 -2.96 28.55 28.45
CA SER A 199 -3.10 28.22 29.88
C SER A 199 -1.90 28.69 30.70
N PHE A 200 -0.67 28.56 30.17
CA PHE A 200 0.54 29.08 30.81
C PHE A 200 0.57 30.61 30.93
N LEU A 201 0.04 31.34 29.93
CA LEU A 201 -0.05 32.80 29.95
C LEU A 201 -1.15 33.35 30.87
N LYS A 202 -2.13 32.52 31.26
CA LYS A 202 -3.17 32.90 32.23
C LYS A 202 -2.78 32.62 33.69
N SER A 203 -1.68 31.91 33.92
CA SER A 203 -1.17 31.56 35.24
C SER A 203 0.03 32.39 35.71
N ALA A 204 0.42 33.42 34.95
CA ALA A 204 1.42 34.42 35.31
C ALA A 204 0.72 35.78 35.51
#